data_AF-A0A651EP93-F1
#
_entry.id   AF-A0A651EP93-F1
#
_cell.length_a   1.000
_cell.length_b   1.000
_cell.length_c   1.000
_cell.angle_alpha   90.00
_cell.angle_beta   90.00
_cell.angle_gamma   90.00
#
_symmetry.space_group_name_H-M   'P 1'
#
loop_
_entity.id
_entity.type
_entity.pdbx_description
1 polymer ?
#
loop_
_entity_poly.entity_id
_entity_poly.type
_entity_poly.pdbx_seq_one_letter_code
_entity_poly.pdbx_strand_id
1 'polypeptide(L)'
;MSREVEPDIHTPARKPAGSLDRALFRIMRMLESASLFLVSFSLSVGALYIIGNFQSFLDRSQFMLLLVLRGSSFLSVLVTAYYLAFLVMWMFRRRIFVLPRIVYATTSIVLLLMILFGAAYLDSVFGGA
;
A
#
# COMPACT_ATOMS: atom_id res chain seq x y z
N MET A 1 60.13 15.43 -14.81
CA MET A 1 60.14 14.47 -13.69
C MET A 1 59.53 15.18 -12.49
N SER A 2 58.21 15.19 -12.39
CA SER A 2 57.47 15.64 -11.20
C SER A 2 56.33 14.66 -11.02
N ARG A 3 56.44 13.83 -9.97
CA ARG A 3 55.36 12.95 -9.51
C ARG A 3 54.41 13.83 -8.70
N GLU A 4 53.24 14.13 -9.24
CA GLU A 4 52.12 14.54 -8.40
C GLU A 4 51.52 13.28 -7.78
N VAL A 5 51.75 13.16 -6.48
CA VAL A 5 51.17 12.16 -5.59
C VAL A 5 50.08 12.86 -4.78
N GLU A 6 48.99 12.13 -4.53
CA GLU A 6 47.93 12.35 -3.52
C GLU A 6 46.67 13.15 -3.93
N PRO A 7 45.46 12.85 -3.36
CA PRO A 7 45.16 11.91 -2.28
C PRO A 7 44.21 10.76 -2.63
N ASP A 8 44.48 9.64 -1.97
CA ASP A 8 43.60 8.49 -1.83
C ASP A 8 42.25 8.96 -1.28
N ILE A 9 41.23 8.89 -2.12
CA ILE A 9 39.85 9.09 -1.71
C ILE A 9 39.50 7.90 -0.83
N HIS A 10 39.71 8.05 0.48
CA HIS A 10 39.04 7.26 1.49
C HIS A 10 37.53 7.53 1.39
N THR A 11 36.91 7.00 0.34
CA THR A 11 35.49 6.69 0.35
C THR A 11 35.28 5.76 1.54
N PRO A 12 34.52 6.16 2.58
CA PRO A 12 34.21 5.26 3.66
C PRO A 12 33.54 4.05 3.03
N ALA A 13 34.21 2.90 3.09
CA ALA A 13 33.71 1.64 2.58
C ALA A 13 32.30 1.45 3.14
N ARG A 14 31.28 1.61 2.28
CA ARG A 14 29.91 1.25 2.62
C ARG A 14 29.98 -0.20 3.04
N LYS A 15 29.88 -0.45 4.36
CA LYS A 15 29.80 -1.81 4.92
C LYS A 15 28.86 -2.61 4.01
N PRO A 16 29.30 -3.76 3.47
CA PRO A 16 28.46 -4.55 2.59
C PRO A 16 27.18 -4.83 3.35
N ALA A 17 26.06 -4.29 2.87
CA ALA A 17 24.76 -4.49 3.48
C ALA A 17 24.59 -6.00 3.66
N GLY A 18 24.37 -6.44 4.91
CA GLY A 18 24.29 -7.86 5.24
C GLY A 18 23.24 -8.54 4.37
N SER A 19 23.35 -9.85 4.16
CA SER A 19 22.33 -10.64 3.44
C SER A 19 20.91 -10.34 3.92
N LEU A 20 20.74 -10.11 5.24
CA LEU A 20 19.49 -9.71 5.88
C LEU A 20 18.96 -8.35 5.39
N ASP A 21 19.81 -7.36 5.19
CA ASP A 21 19.38 -6.02 4.75
C ASP A 21 18.84 -6.04 3.33
N ARG A 22 19.45 -6.84 2.46
CA ARG A 22 18.98 -7.06 1.08
C ARG A 22 17.64 -7.79 1.06
N ALA A 23 17.47 -8.78 1.93
CA ALA A 23 16.20 -9.50 2.07
C ALA A 23 15.07 -8.58 2.58
N LEU A 24 15.33 -7.80 3.64
CA LEU A 24 14.37 -6.85 4.20
C LEU A 24 13.94 -5.80 3.17
N PHE A 25 14.89 -5.24 2.40
CA PHE A 25 14.57 -4.28 1.34
C PHE A 25 13.72 -4.90 0.21
N ARG A 26 14.01 -6.16 -0.16
CA ARG A 26 13.22 -6.87 -1.18
C ARG A 26 11.79 -7.12 -0.70
N ILE A 27 11.61 -7.59 0.53
CA ILE A 27 10.30 -7.80 1.16
C ILE A 27 9.53 -6.46 1.20
N MET A 28 10.18 -5.39 1.65
CA MET A 28 9.57 -4.07 1.70
C MET A 28 9.08 -3.59 0.34
N ARG A 29 9.88 -3.77 -0.73
CA ARG A 29 9.46 -3.46 -2.10
C ARG A 29 8.30 -4.33 -2.57
N MET A 30 8.29 -5.62 -2.25
CA MET A 30 7.19 -6.51 -2.60
C MET A 30 5.89 -6.10 -1.91
N LEU A 31 5.94 -5.77 -0.62
CA LEU A 31 4.79 -5.25 0.12
C LEU A 31 4.30 -3.92 -0.46
N GLU A 32 5.22 -3.02 -0.80
CA GLU A 32 4.88 -1.73 -1.45
C GLU A 32 4.13 -1.97 -2.77
N SER A 33 4.65 -2.83 -3.65
CA SER A 33 3.96 -3.19 -4.90
C SER A 33 2.62 -3.89 -4.70
N ALA A 34 2.53 -4.79 -3.71
CA ALA A 34 1.28 -5.47 -3.38
C ALA A 34 0.23 -4.49 -2.86
N SER A 35 0.63 -3.53 -2.02
CA SER A 35 -0.26 -2.48 -1.50
C SER A 35 -0.77 -1.59 -2.63
N LEU A 36 0.09 -1.14 -3.54
CA LEU A 36 -0.29 -0.34 -4.71
C LEU A 36 -1.28 -1.08 -5.62
N PHE A 37 -1.01 -2.35 -5.88
CA PHE A 37 -1.89 -3.19 -6.68
C PHE A 37 -3.27 -3.36 -6.04
N LEU A 38 -3.31 -3.69 -4.75
CA LEU A 38 -4.56 -3.90 -4.01
C LEU A 38 -5.38 -2.60 -3.89
N VAL A 39 -4.74 -1.46 -3.60
CA VAL A 39 -5.40 -0.14 -3.59
C VAL A 39 -6.00 0.17 -4.96
N SER A 40 -5.24 -0.01 -6.03
CA SER A 40 -5.71 0.25 -7.40
C SER A 40 -6.86 -0.67 -7.80
N PHE A 41 -6.79 -1.94 -7.40
CA PHE A 41 -7.86 -2.91 -7.61
C PHE A 41 -9.13 -2.50 -6.85
N SER A 42 -9.04 -2.16 -5.56
CA SER A 42 -10.19 -1.70 -4.77
C SER A 42 -10.82 -0.43 -5.34
N LEU A 43 -10.02 0.52 -5.83
CA LEU A 43 -10.53 1.71 -6.52
C LEU A 43 -11.26 1.37 -7.81
N SER A 44 -10.71 0.44 -8.61
CA SER A 44 -11.32 0.01 -9.87
C SER A 44 -12.66 -0.69 -9.62
N VAL A 45 -12.71 -1.61 -8.64
CA VAL A 45 -13.95 -2.28 -8.24
C VAL A 45 -14.95 -1.29 -7.65
N GLY A 46 -14.50 -0.31 -6.87
CA GLY A 46 -15.35 0.74 -6.31
C GLY A 46 -15.98 1.62 -7.41
N ALA A 47 -15.19 2.00 -8.41
CA ALA A 47 -15.68 2.74 -9.58
C ALA A 47 -16.71 1.92 -10.37
N LEU A 48 -16.43 0.64 -10.63
CA LEU A 48 -17.38 -0.27 -11.28
C LEU A 48 -18.67 -0.44 -10.48
N TYR A 49 -18.59 -0.49 -9.16
CA TYR A 49 -19.76 -0.57 -8.29
C TYR A 49 -20.64 0.69 -8.39
N ILE A 50 -20.02 1.89 -8.35
CA ILE A 50 -20.74 3.16 -8.51
C ILE A 50 -21.40 3.25 -9.89
N ILE A 51 -20.66 2.94 -10.96
CA ILE A 51 -21.20 2.95 -12.33
C ILE A 51 -22.32 1.93 -12.50
N GLY A 52 -22.13 0.73 -11.96
CA GLY A 52 -23.12 -0.35 -12.00
C GLY A 52 -24.40 -0.01 -11.26
N ASN A 53 -24.34 0.83 -10.21
CA ASN A 53 -25.52 1.28 -9.45
C ASN A 53 -26.46 2.14 -10.31
N PHE A 54 -25.93 2.89 -11.29
CA PHE A 54 -26.75 3.67 -12.23
C PHE A 54 -27.42 2.81 -13.32
N GLN A 55 -27.11 1.51 -13.41
CA GLN A 55 -27.70 0.58 -14.37
C GLN A 55 -28.65 -0.39 -13.68
N SER A 56 -29.95 -0.26 -13.96
CA SER A 56 -31.06 -1.02 -13.35
C SER A 56 -31.14 -2.51 -13.69
N PHE A 57 -30.17 -3.07 -14.42
CA PHE A 57 -30.20 -4.46 -14.92
C PHE A 57 -29.25 -5.42 -14.18
N LEU A 58 -28.61 -5.00 -13.08
CA LEU A 58 -27.46 -5.72 -12.49
C LEU A 58 -27.58 -6.03 -10.99
N ASP A 59 -28.78 -6.12 -10.41
CA ASP A 59 -28.95 -6.36 -8.96
C ASP A 59 -28.12 -7.54 -8.42
N ARG A 60 -28.09 -8.67 -9.16
CA ARG A 60 -27.35 -9.87 -8.75
C ARG A 60 -25.83 -9.71 -8.87
N SER A 61 -25.37 -8.93 -9.85
CA SER A 61 -23.95 -8.65 -10.07
C SER A 61 -23.43 -7.57 -9.11
N GLN A 62 -24.29 -6.64 -8.70
CA GLN A 62 -23.96 -5.59 -7.74
C GLN A 62 -23.65 -6.17 -6.35
N PHE A 63 -24.40 -7.18 -5.89
CA PHE A 63 -24.09 -7.86 -4.64
C PHE A 63 -22.72 -8.56 -4.67
N MET A 64 -22.40 -9.25 -5.77
CA MET A 64 -21.07 -9.85 -5.97
C MET A 64 -19.96 -8.81 -6.01
N LEU A 65 -20.17 -7.68 -6.71
CA LEU A 65 -19.22 -6.57 -6.72
C LEU A 65 -19.01 -5.99 -5.32
N LEU A 66 -20.08 -5.82 -4.53
CA LEU A 66 -19.99 -5.32 -3.17
C LEU A 66 -19.18 -6.25 -2.27
N LEU A 67 -19.39 -7.57 -2.38
CA LEU A 67 -18.63 -8.57 -1.65
C LEU A 67 -17.13 -8.52 -2.01
N VAL A 68 -16.82 -8.46 -3.30
CA VAL A 68 -15.44 -8.32 -3.81
C VAL A 68 -14.82 -7.01 -3.35
N LEU A 69 -15.58 -5.92 -3.36
CA LEU A 69 -15.13 -4.61 -2.90
C LEU A 69 -14.78 -4.62 -1.42
N ARG A 70 -15.65 -5.19 -0.57
CA ARG A 70 -15.42 -5.34 0.87
C ARG A 70 -14.22 -6.22 1.15
N GLY A 71 -14.17 -7.40 0.54
CA GLY A 71 -13.08 -8.36 0.74
C GLY A 71 -11.73 -7.81 0.30
N SER A 72 -11.67 -7.22 -0.90
CA SER A 72 -10.44 -6.60 -1.41
C SER A 72 -10.00 -5.40 -0.58
N SER A 73 -10.92 -4.52 -0.18
CA SER A 73 -10.60 -3.35 0.64
C SER A 73 -10.09 -3.75 2.02
N PHE A 74 -10.72 -4.74 2.66
CA PHE A 74 -10.28 -5.26 3.95
C PHE A 74 -8.88 -5.90 3.86
N LEU A 75 -8.65 -6.73 2.85
CA LEU A 75 -7.34 -7.34 2.61
C LEU A 75 -6.27 -6.27 2.34
N SER A 76 -6.61 -5.24 1.56
CA SER A 76 -5.74 -4.11 1.27
C SER A 76 -5.37 -3.31 2.52
N VAL A 77 -6.33 -3.09 3.43
CA VAL A 77 -6.07 -2.47 4.75
C VAL A 77 -5.06 -3.30 5.55
N LEU A 78 -5.25 -4.62 5.63
CA LEU A 78 -4.33 -5.50 6.35
C LEU A 78 -2.92 -5.47 5.77
N VAL A 79 -2.78 -5.58 4.45
CA VAL A 79 -1.47 -5.56 3.76
C VAL A 79 -0.79 -4.20 3.93
N THR A 80 -1.54 -3.10 3.81
CA THR A 80 -1.01 -1.73 3.94
C THR A 80 -0.65 -1.42 5.39
N ALA A 81 -1.43 -1.89 6.37
CA ALA A 81 -1.11 -1.77 7.78
C ALA A 81 0.16 -2.58 8.14
N TYR A 82 0.30 -3.78 7.60
CA TYR A 82 1.50 -4.59 7.77
C TYR A 82 2.73 -3.92 7.12
N TYR A 83 2.58 -3.35 5.93
CA TYR A 83 3.61 -2.52 5.29
C TYR A 83 4.00 -1.33 6.17
N LEU A 84 3.04 -0.61 6.74
CA LEU A 84 3.28 0.52 7.64
C LEU A 84 4.04 0.10 8.89
N ALA A 85 3.63 -0.99 9.55
CA ALA A 85 4.33 -1.51 10.72
C ALA A 85 5.78 -1.90 10.40
N PHE A 86 6.00 -2.54 9.25
CA PHE A 86 7.32 -2.92 8.78
C PHE A 86 8.19 -1.71 8.42
N LEU A 87 7.61 -0.70 7.76
CA LEU A 87 8.24 0.58 7.45
C LEU A 87 8.68 1.29 8.74
N VAL A 88 7.81 1.37 9.74
CA VAL A 88 8.10 1.98 11.03
C VAL A 88 9.24 1.24 11.75
N MET A 89 9.17 -0.09 11.83
CA MET A 89 10.25 -0.91 12.41
C MET A 89 11.59 -0.66 11.70
N TRP A 90 11.57 -0.60 10.37
CA TRP A 90 12.77 -0.35 9.57
C TRP A 90 13.35 1.04 9.80
N MET A 91 12.49 2.06 9.90
CA MET A 91 12.87 3.43 10.23
C MET A 91 13.52 3.54 11.61
N PHE A 92 12.95 2.87 12.63
CA PHE A 92 13.55 2.80 13.96
C PHE A 92 14.93 2.12 13.94
N ARG A 93 15.06 1.00 13.21
CA ARG A 93 16.33 0.26 13.12
C ARG A 93 17.43 1.04 12.41
N ARG A 94 17.10 1.79 11.35
CA ARG A 94 18.08 2.54 10.57
C ARG A 94 18.24 4.01 10.98
N ARG A 95 17.36 4.53 11.84
CA ARG A 95 17.26 5.95 12.21
C ARG A 95 17.15 6.88 10.99
N ILE A 96 16.53 6.39 9.92
CA ILE A 96 16.27 7.18 8.71
C ILE A 96 14.78 7.46 8.67
N PHE A 97 14.40 8.74 8.60
CA PHE A 97 13.01 9.13 8.47
C PHE A 97 12.59 9.17 7.00
N VAL A 98 11.64 8.32 6.62
CA VAL A 98 11.06 8.32 5.27
C VAL A 98 9.60 8.76 5.32
N LEU A 99 9.42 10.05 5.63
CA LEU A 99 8.12 10.69 5.77
C LEU A 99 7.15 10.44 4.59
N PRO A 100 7.55 10.57 3.30
CA PRO A 100 6.60 10.42 2.18
C PRO A 100 5.98 9.01 2.12
N ARG A 101 6.71 7.97 2.53
CA ARG A 101 6.20 6.59 2.54
C ARG A 101 5.19 6.36 3.65
N ILE A 102 5.39 6.99 4.81
CA ILE A 102 4.43 6.95 5.91
C ILE A 102 3.15 7.66 5.49
N VAL A 103 3.26 8.88 4.95
CA VAL A 103 2.10 9.66 4.50
C VAL A 103 1.30 8.87 3.47
N TYR A 104 1.97 8.28 2.47
CA TYR A 104 1.33 7.39 1.51
C TYR A 104 0.58 6.25 2.20
N ALA A 105 1.24 5.45 3.03
CA ALA A 105 0.61 4.30 3.68
C ALA A 105 -0.57 4.70 4.58
N THR A 106 -0.46 5.79 5.34
CA THR A 106 -1.54 6.30 6.19
C THR A 106 -2.71 6.79 5.36
N THR A 107 -2.47 7.58 4.32
CA THR A 107 -3.54 8.06 3.42
C THR A 107 -4.23 6.92 2.68
N SER A 108 -3.49 5.89 2.24
CA SER A 108 -4.08 4.68 1.65
C SER A 108 -4.96 3.93 2.64
N ILE A 109 -4.56 3.78 3.90
CA ILE A 109 -5.39 3.14 4.94
C ILE A 109 -6.69 3.95 5.15
N VAL A 110 -6.59 5.27 5.30
CA VAL A 110 -7.77 6.13 5.49
C VAL A 110 -8.71 6.01 4.29
N LEU A 111 -8.18 6.09 3.07
CA LEU A 111 -8.96 5.94 1.84
C LEU A 111 -9.69 4.59 1.78
N LEU A 112 -8.99 3.49 2.06
CA LEU A 112 -9.58 2.15 2.05
C LEU A 112 -10.64 1.97 3.14
N LEU A 113 -10.45 2.56 4.32
CA LEU A 113 -11.47 2.58 5.36
C LEU A 113 -12.70 3.37 4.90
N MET A 114 -12.51 4.54 4.26
CA MET A 114 -13.63 5.30 3.70
C MET A 114 -14.40 4.50 2.64
N ILE A 115 -13.70 3.75 1.77
CA ILE A 115 -14.35 2.85 0.80
C ILE A 115 -15.12 1.75 1.52
N LEU A 116 -14.54 1.12 2.54
CA LEU A 116 -15.17 0.04 3.30
C LEU A 116 -16.43 0.52 4.04
N PHE A 117 -16.34 1.64 4.76
CA PHE A 117 -17.48 2.25 5.45
C PHE A 117 -18.51 2.81 4.48
N GLY A 118 -18.09 3.41 3.37
CA GLY A 118 -18.98 3.88 2.31
C GLY A 118 -19.77 2.73 1.68
N ALA A 119 -19.10 1.61 1.38
CA ALA A 119 -19.75 0.39 0.90
C ALA A 119 -20.69 -0.24 1.95
N ALA A 120 -20.35 -0.14 3.24
CA ALA A 120 -21.24 -0.54 4.34
C ALA A 120 -22.50 0.34 4.42
N TYR A 121 -22.31 1.65 4.31
CA TYR A 121 -23.40 2.61 4.33
C TYR A 121 -24.34 2.44 3.12
N LEU A 122 -23.80 2.32 1.91
CA LEU A 122 -24.61 2.11 0.71
C LEU A 122 -25.47 0.84 0.80
N ASP A 123 -24.91 -0.24 1.33
CA ASP A 123 -25.67 -1.47 1.59
C ASP A 123 -26.80 -1.27 2.61
N SER A 124 -26.58 -0.49 3.68
CA SER A 124 -27.64 -0.19 4.65
C SER A 124 -28.77 0.68 4.08
N VAL A 125 -28.47 1.54 3.10
CA VAL A 125 -29.43 2.46 2.48
C VAL A 125 -30.17 1.81 1.31
N PHE A 126 -29.47 1.04 0.47
CA PHE A 126 -30.01 0.46 -0.77
C PHE A 126 -30.32 -1.03 -0.66
N GLY A 127 -29.67 -1.76 0.25
CA GLY A 127 -29.87 -3.18 0.50
C GLY A 127 -30.79 -3.49 1.69
N GLY A 128 -31.34 -2.45 2.35
CA GLY A 128 -32.37 -2.57 3.38
C GLY A 128 -33.75 -2.86 2.77
N ALA A 129 -33.92 -4.07 2.24
CA ALA A 129 -35.19 -4.70 1.91
C ALA A 129 -35.20 -6.14 2.47
#